data_AF-A0A7Y8CN94-F1
#
_entry.id   AF-A0A7Y8CN94-F1
#
_cell.length_a   1.000
_cell.length_b   1.000
_cell.length_c   1.000
_cell.angle_alpha   90.00
_cell.angle_beta   90.00
_cell.angle_gamma   90.00
#
_symmetry.space_group_name_H-M   'P 1'
#
loop_
_entity.id
_entity.type
_entity.pdbx_description
1 polymer ?
#
loop_
_entity_poly.entity_id
_entity_poly.type
_entity_poly.pdbx_seq_one_letter_code
_entity_poly.pdbx_strand_id
1 'polypeptide(L)'
;MSAVILLAALCYFVFLMVGSSRKTALSEFDPTQPVCGRISGKTISVPRNYVVFWAEYEDESSWDKENFHRHRGCDANLTSLPIVVSWPDFQPPNHAKYFDQGLRFDGLDIVITPLEDQSSDLRSRLDFLIGGNQGGGVEDAVFVKQLGLYLVRRQDKTFPEIINEYYWREEGGAVSMVFECLGDRGGGEIYNCQVEFVLDQLRSKVKVGFLPDKLIVWKEVVDSTKAFVLSKVAE
;
A
#
# COMPACT_ATOMS: atom_id res chain seq x y z
N MET A 1 -5.67 68.64 -2.38
CA MET A 1 -4.96 67.75 -1.41
C MET A 1 -5.47 66.31 -1.45
N SER A 2 -6.77 66.05 -1.58
CA SER A 2 -7.32 64.68 -1.58
C SER A 2 -6.91 63.78 -2.75
N ALA A 3 -6.68 64.32 -3.95
CA ALA A 3 -6.33 63.52 -5.13
C ALA A 3 -4.91 62.89 -5.06
N VAL A 4 -3.95 63.61 -4.45
CA VAL A 4 -2.57 63.14 -4.31
C VAL A 4 -2.47 62.02 -3.27
N ILE A 5 -3.26 62.10 -2.20
CA ILE A 5 -3.33 61.09 -1.16
C ILE A 5 -3.97 59.79 -1.70
N LEU A 6 -5.01 59.91 -2.53
CA LEU A 6 -5.64 58.77 -3.21
C LEU A 6 -4.68 58.06 -4.16
N LEU A 7 -3.90 58.80 -4.94
CA LEU A 7 -2.89 58.22 -5.85
C LEU A 7 -1.75 57.51 -5.10
N ALA A 8 -1.27 58.09 -4.00
CA ALA A 8 -0.23 57.47 -3.17
C ALA A 8 -0.73 56.18 -2.49
N ALA A 9 -1.96 56.19 -1.99
CA ALA A 9 -2.59 55.01 -1.40
C ALA A 9 -2.81 53.90 -2.43
N LEU A 10 -3.21 54.24 -3.67
CA LEU A 10 -3.38 53.27 -4.75
C LEU A 10 -2.05 52.64 -5.16
N CYS A 11 -0.98 53.45 -5.27
CA CYS A 11 0.36 52.94 -5.58
C CYS A 11 0.89 52.03 -4.47
N TYR A 12 0.64 52.37 -3.20
CA TYR A 12 1.02 51.53 -2.06
C TYR A 12 0.25 50.20 -2.03
N PHE A 13 -1.06 50.24 -2.34
CA PHE A 13 -1.88 49.03 -2.45
C PHE A 13 -1.41 48.12 -3.60
N VAL A 14 -1.08 48.69 -4.76
CA VAL A 14 -0.48 47.93 -5.89
C VAL A 14 0.88 47.35 -5.49
N PHE A 15 1.71 48.09 -4.75
CA PHE A 15 2.99 47.59 -4.24
C PHE A 15 2.81 46.43 -3.26
N LEU A 16 1.80 46.46 -2.38
CA LEU A 16 1.47 45.36 -1.48
C LEU A 16 0.93 44.14 -2.24
N MET A 17 0.12 44.35 -3.27
CA MET A 17 -0.41 43.27 -4.11
C MET A 17 0.68 42.63 -4.98
N VAL A 18 1.66 43.40 -5.46
CA VAL A 18 2.80 42.89 -6.24
C VAL A 18 3.87 42.25 -5.34
N GLY A 19 4.11 42.81 -4.15
CA GLY A 19 5.08 42.29 -3.17
C GLY A 19 4.62 41.05 -2.40
N SER A 20 3.31 40.79 -2.35
CA SER A 20 2.72 39.61 -1.70
C SER A 20 2.30 38.53 -2.70
N SER A 21 3.00 38.40 -3.83
CA SER A 21 3.05 37.10 -4.51
C SER A 21 3.94 36.18 -3.68
N ARG A 22 3.39 35.59 -2.60
CA ARG A 22 3.89 34.32 -2.10
C ARG A 22 3.71 33.34 -3.25
N LYS A 23 4.75 33.21 -4.08
CA LYS A 23 4.89 32.04 -4.94
C LYS A 23 4.87 30.86 -3.98
N THR A 24 3.73 30.19 -3.91
CA THR A 24 3.65 28.84 -3.36
C THR A 24 4.65 28.04 -4.19
N ALA A 25 5.86 27.86 -3.68
CA ALA A 25 6.84 27.03 -4.32
C ALA A 25 6.22 25.63 -4.38
N LEU A 26 5.80 25.23 -5.58
CA LEU A 26 5.60 23.83 -5.86
C LEU A 26 6.94 23.18 -5.52
N SER A 27 6.97 22.31 -4.51
CA SER A 27 8.19 21.57 -4.19
C SER A 27 8.57 20.81 -5.45
N GLU A 28 9.69 21.18 -6.06
CA GLU A 28 10.18 20.54 -7.27
C GLU A 28 10.40 19.05 -6.96
N PHE A 29 9.94 18.18 -7.85
CA PHE A 29 10.08 16.74 -7.69
C PHE A 29 11.56 16.37 -7.72
N ASP A 30 12.11 15.98 -6.58
CA ASP A 30 13.50 15.50 -6.49
C ASP A 30 13.52 13.97 -6.50
N PRO A 31 13.96 13.32 -7.60
CA PRO A 31 14.01 11.87 -7.68
C PRO A 31 15.07 11.24 -6.75
N THR A 32 15.96 12.05 -6.17
CA THR A 32 17.01 11.58 -5.25
C THR A 32 16.55 11.56 -3.80
N GLN A 33 15.46 12.26 -3.47
CA GLN A 33 14.94 12.29 -2.11
C GLN A 33 14.19 11.01 -1.78
N PRO A 34 14.47 10.40 -0.61
CA PRO A 34 13.70 9.25 -0.15
C PRO A 34 12.24 9.64 0.08
N VAL A 35 11.36 8.65 -0.05
CA VAL A 35 9.97 8.75 0.38
C VAL A 35 9.94 8.38 1.86
N CYS A 36 9.39 9.25 2.69
CA CYS A 36 9.37 9.05 4.13
C CYS A 36 8.12 9.65 4.77
N GLY A 37 7.80 9.18 5.98
CA GLY A 37 6.70 9.67 6.79
C GLY A 37 6.56 8.84 8.08
N ARG A 38 5.52 9.09 8.86
CA ARG A 38 5.25 8.41 10.12
C ARG A 38 4.14 7.38 9.94
N ILE A 39 4.39 6.16 10.42
CA ILE A 39 3.40 5.10 10.57
C ILE A 39 3.27 4.82 12.06
N SER A 40 2.09 5.08 12.61
CA SER A 40 1.80 4.87 14.03
C SER A 40 2.85 5.50 14.96
N GLY A 41 3.30 6.71 14.62
CA GLY A 41 4.29 7.48 15.37
C GLY A 41 5.76 7.14 15.10
N LYS A 42 6.06 6.11 14.30
CA LYS A 42 7.43 5.74 13.91
C LYS A 42 7.75 6.24 12.51
N THR A 43 8.90 6.88 12.34
CA THR A 43 9.34 7.35 11.03
C THR A 43 9.88 6.19 10.20
N ILE A 44 9.36 6.03 8.98
CA ILE A 44 9.86 5.12 7.96
C ILE A 44 10.45 5.94 6.81
N SER A 45 11.58 5.49 6.25
CA SER A 45 12.23 6.14 5.11
C SER A 45 12.74 5.11 4.11
N VAL A 46 12.33 5.28 2.86
CA VAL A 46 12.60 4.33 1.78
C VAL A 46 13.17 5.09 0.59
N PRO A 47 14.27 4.61 -0.05
CA PRO A 47 14.79 5.25 -1.26
C PRO A 47 13.74 5.30 -2.37
N ARG A 48 13.73 6.38 -3.16
CA ARG A 48 12.66 6.66 -4.13
C ARG A 48 12.45 5.56 -5.18
N ASN A 49 13.52 4.88 -5.57
CA ASN A 49 13.50 3.81 -6.57
C ASN A 49 12.74 2.55 -6.13
N TYR A 50 12.39 2.42 -4.85
CA TYR A 50 11.49 1.38 -4.36
C TYR A 50 10.01 1.75 -4.49
N VAL A 51 9.68 3.04 -4.63
CA VAL A 51 8.29 3.53 -4.61
C VAL A 51 7.88 3.87 -6.04
N VAL A 52 7.19 2.93 -6.68
CA VAL A 52 6.74 3.06 -8.07
C VAL A 52 5.50 3.95 -8.19
N PHE A 53 4.59 3.85 -7.20
CA PHE A 53 3.45 4.75 -7.04
C PHE A 53 3.80 5.91 -6.09
N TRP A 54 2.81 6.67 -5.64
CA TRP A 54 3.00 7.69 -4.61
C TRP A 54 2.61 7.13 -3.23
N ALA A 55 3.30 7.61 -2.20
CA ALA A 55 2.83 7.45 -0.83
C ALA A 55 1.64 8.38 -0.57
N GLU A 56 0.72 7.95 0.28
CA GLU A 56 -0.45 8.74 0.67
C GLU A 56 -0.28 9.20 2.11
N TYR A 57 -0.63 10.46 2.38
CA TYR A 57 -0.49 11.11 3.68
C TYR A 57 -1.87 11.48 4.22
N GLU A 58 -1.97 11.64 5.54
CA GLU A 58 -3.16 12.21 6.16
C GLU A 58 -3.41 13.64 5.63
N ASP A 59 -4.68 14.02 5.55
CA ASP A 59 -5.14 15.33 5.07
C ASP A 59 -4.77 15.69 3.61
N GLU A 60 -4.41 14.70 2.79
CA GLU A 60 -4.21 14.86 1.35
C GLU A 60 -5.05 13.88 0.53
N SER A 61 -5.62 14.40 -0.56
CA SER A 61 -6.18 13.56 -1.60
C SER A 61 -5.18 13.48 -2.74
N SER A 62 -4.74 12.26 -3.05
CA SER A 62 -3.99 11.94 -4.28
C SER A 62 -4.76 12.31 -5.56
N TRP A 63 -6.04 12.67 -5.45
CA TRP A 63 -6.91 13.10 -6.55
C TRP A 63 -7.09 14.62 -6.63
N ASP A 64 -6.54 15.36 -5.67
CA ASP A 64 -6.47 16.82 -5.71
C ASP A 64 -5.25 17.29 -6.49
N LYS A 65 -5.50 17.94 -7.64
CA LYS A 65 -4.46 18.43 -8.55
C LYS A 65 -3.50 19.43 -7.91
N GLU A 66 -3.92 20.14 -6.86
CA GLU A 66 -3.08 21.16 -6.20
C GLU A 66 -2.08 20.52 -5.22
N ASN A 67 -2.36 19.32 -4.72
CA ASN A 67 -1.54 18.61 -3.74
C ASN A 67 -0.88 17.35 -4.31
N PHE A 68 -1.21 16.97 -5.55
CA PHE A 68 -0.61 15.86 -6.26
C PHE A 68 0.93 15.95 -6.28
N HIS A 69 1.59 15.01 -5.60
CA HIS A 69 3.05 14.88 -5.44
C HIS A 69 3.77 15.87 -4.51
N ARG A 70 3.07 16.54 -3.59
CA ARG A 70 3.76 17.40 -2.63
C ARG A 70 4.63 16.58 -1.67
N HIS A 71 5.93 16.84 -1.62
CA HIS A 71 6.79 16.26 -0.59
C HIS A 71 6.47 16.94 0.76
N ARG A 72 6.02 16.16 1.75
CA ARG A 72 5.64 16.65 3.09
C ARG A 72 6.73 16.47 4.15
N GLY A 73 7.83 15.78 3.81
CA GLY A 73 8.90 15.44 4.74
C GLY A 73 8.50 14.30 5.70
N CYS A 74 9.48 13.82 6.46
CA CYS A 74 9.35 12.59 7.25
C CYS A 74 8.52 12.71 8.53
N ASP A 75 8.06 13.91 8.86
CA ASP A 75 7.21 14.18 10.02
C ASP A 75 5.70 14.02 9.74
N ALA A 76 5.32 13.93 8.47
CA ALA A 76 3.93 13.75 8.06
C ALA A 76 3.46 12.31 8.29
N ASN A 77 2.21 12.14 8.74
CA ASN A 77 1.61 10.82 8.91
C ASN A 77 1.22 10.23 7.56
N LEU A 78 1.54 8.95 7.38
CA LEU A 78 1.22 8.18 6.17
C LEU A 78 -0.12 7.47 6.35
N THR A 79 -0.97 7.52 5.32
CA THR A 79 -2.14 6.65 5.16
C THR A 79 -1.75 5.34 4.49
N SER A 80 -0.85 5.40 3.50
CA SER A 80 -0.33 4.21 2.82
C SER A 80 1.06 4.45 2.24
N LEU A 81 1.91 3.42 2.26
CA LEU A 81 3.24 3.43 1.65
C LEU A 81 3.41 2.19 0.76
N PRO A 82 3.27 2.33 -0.57
CA PRO A 82 3.56 1.25 -1.53
C PRO A 82 5.06 1.16 -1.81
N ILE A 83 5.59 -0.05 -1.81
CA ILE A 83 6.99 -0.39 -2.04
C ILE A 83 7.03 -1.61 -2.97
N VAL A 84 7.87 -1.57 -3.99
CA VAL A 84 8.08 -2.70 -4.90
C VAL A 84 9.52 -3.15 -4.78
N VAL A 85 9.74 -4.46 -4.77
CA VAL A 85 11.06 -5.08 -4.63
C VAL A 85 11.23 -6.27 -5.56
N SER A 86 12.47 -6.56 -5.96
CA SER A 86 12.81 -7.86 -6.52
C SER A 86 12.69 -8.97 -5.47
N TRP A 87 12.43 -10.18 -5.94
CA TRP A 87 12.48 -11.38 -5.12
C TRP A 87 13.59 -12.31 -5.64
N PRO A 88 14.42 -12.92 -4.76
CA PRO A 88 14.41 -12.86 -3.30
C PRO A 88 15.31 -11.75 -2.70
N ASP A 89 15.97 -10.94 -3.50
CA ASP A 89 17.06 -10.05 -3.03
C ASP A 89 16.62 -8.70 -2.43
N PHE A 90 15.33 -8.37 -2.50
CA PHE A 90 14.76 -7.08 -2.05
C PHE A 90 15.44 -5.84 -2.67
N GLN A 91 15.87 -5.94 -3.93
CA GLN A 91 16.45 -4.81 -4.68
C GLN A 91 15.36 -3.95 -5.31
N PRO A 92 15.61 -2.66 -5.55
CA PRO A 92 14.65 -1.82 -6.26
C PRO A 92 14.41 -2.36 -7.68
N PRO A 93 13.16 -2.44 -8.15
CA PRO A 93 12.85 -3.00 -9.45
C PRO A 93 13.23 -2.03 -10.57
N ASN A 94 13.31 -2.57 -11.79
CA ASN A 94 13.16 -1.74 -12.98
C ASN A 94 11.68 -1.32 -13.11
N HIS A 95 11.39 -0.02 -12.98
CA HIS A 95 10.01 0.49 -13.01
C HIS A 95 9.29 0.19 -14.33
N ALA A 96 9.99 0.26 -15.47
CA ALA A 96 9.38 -0.07 -16.76
C ALA A 96 8.96 -1.55 -16.82
N LYS A 97 9.79 -2.46 -16.28
CA LYS A 97 9.45 -3.88 -16.15
C LYS A 97 8.24 -4.09 -15.25
N TYR A 98 8.18 -3.39 -14.12
CA TYR A 98 7.02 -3.46 -13.21
C TYR A 98 5.72 -3.05 -13.90
N PHE A 99 5.70 -1.93 -14.60
CA PHE A 99 4.50 -1.46 -15.31
C PHE A 99 4.10 -2.35 -16.49
N ASP A 100 5.07 -2.95 -17.19
CA ASP A 100 4.80 -3.91 -18.26
C ASP A 100 4.15 -5.20 -17.74
N GLN A 101 4.62 -5.70 -16.59
CA GLN A 101 4.14 -6.95 -16.01
C GLN A 101 2.87 -6.79 -15.15
N GLY A 102 2.64 -5.62 -14.55
CA GLY A 102 1.47 -5.32 -13.72
C GLY A 102 1.25 -6.36 -12.61
N LEU A 103 0.03 -6.92 -12.53
CA LEU A 103 -0.33 -7.95 -11.54
C LEU A 103 0.45 -9.27 -11.69
N ARG A 104 1.21 -9.43 -12.78
CA ARG A 104 2.09 -10.57 -13.04
C ARG A 104 3.57 -10.25 -12.82
N PHE A 105 3.88 -9.16 -12.10
CA PHE A 105 5.23 -8.80 -11.73
C PHE A 105 5.91 -9.91 -10.90
N ASP A 106 7.15 -10.25 -11.25
CA ASP A 106 7.85 -11.40 -10.68
C ASP A 106 8.50 -11.18 -9.30
N GLY A 107 8.56 -9.92 -8.84
CA GLY A 107 8.98 -9.54 -7.50
C GLY A 107 7.82 -9.50 -6.49
N LEU A 108 7.90 -8.58 -5.53
CA LEU A 108 6.86 -8.35 -4.52
C LEU A 108 6.36 -6.90 -4.60
N ASP A 109 5.04 -6.74 -4.47
CA ASP A 109 4.38 -5.46 -4.18
C ASP A 109 4.03 -5.43 -2.70
N ILE A 110 4.53 -4.45 -1.95
CA ILE A 110 4.37 -4.35 -0.50
C ILE A 110 3.66 -3.03 -0.19
N VAL A 111 2.49 -3.09 0.43
CA VAL A 111 1.77 -1.91 0.90
C VAL A 111 1.70 -1.92 2.42
N ILE A 112 2.19 -0.86 3.03
CA ILE A 112 2.15 -0.66 4.48
C ILE A 112 1.09 0.39 4.79
N THR A 113 0.14 0.06 5.67
CA THR A 113 -0.91 0.97 6.15
C THR A 113 -0.92 0.97 7.67
N PRO A 114 -1.07 2.12 8.34
CA PRO A 114 -1.27 2.15 9.80
C PRO A 114 -2.48 1.31 10.21
N LEU A 115 -2.43 0.73 11.41
CA LEU A 115 -3.63 0.12 12.00
C LEU A 115 -4.54 1.20 12.56
N GLU A 116 -5.82 1.13 12.20
CA GLU A 116 -6.87 2.01 12.73
C GLU A 116 -7.25 1.63 14.18
N ASP A 117 -7.17 0.34 14.53
CA ASP A 117 -7.51 -0.19 15.84
C ASP A 117 -6.31 -0.91 16.52
N GLN A 118 -6.56 -1.50 17.68
CA GLN A 118 -5.55 -2.28 18.43
C GLN A 118 -5.60 -3.78 18.11
N SER A 119 -6.46 -4.22 17.19
CA SER A 119 -6.65 -5.62 16.89
C SER A 119 -5.62 -6.11 15.87
N SER A 120 -4.92 -7.17 16.22
CA SER A 120 -4.12 -7.94 15.27
C SER A 120 -4.93 -9.03 14.56
N ASP A 121 -6.20 -9.23 14.94
CA ASP A 121 -7.07 -10.26 14.37
C ASP A 121 -7.68 -9.79 13.03
N LEU A 122 -7.33 -10.51 11.96
CA LEU A 122 -7.83 -10.26 10.61
C LEU A 122 -9.15 -10.96 10.28
N ARG A 123 -9.90 -11.43 11.30
CA ARG A 123 -11.20 -12.08 11.10
C ARG A 123 -12.15 -11.26 10.24
N SER A 124 -12.28 -9.95 10.50
CA SER A 124 -13.15 -9.08 9.69
C SER A 124 -12.70 -8.99 8.22
N ARG A 125 -11.39 -9.07 7.95
CA ARG A 125 -10.87 -9.11 6.57
C ARG A 125 -11.19 -10.45 5.91
N LEU A 126 -11.04 -11.56 6.63
CA LEU A 126 -11.41 -12.89 6.15
C LEU A 126 -12.92 -12.94 5.83
N ASP A 127 -13.76 -12.55 6.78
CA ASP A 127 -15.22 -12.55 6.64
C ASP A 127 -15.68 -11.66 5.46
N PHE A 128 -15.01 -10.53 5.24
CA PHE A 128 -15.25 -9.69 4.09
C PHE A 128 -14.96 -10.41 2.77
N LEU A 129 -13.91 -11.23 2.69
CA LEU A 129 -13.53 -11.95 1.47
C LEU A 129 -14.40 -13.18 1.20
N ILE A 130 -14.72 -13.95 2.24
CA ILE A 130 -15.37 -15.27 2.08
C ILE A 130 -16.87 -15.25 2.40
N GLY A 131 -17.40 -14.10 2.82
CA GLY A 131 -18.80 -13.91 3.19
C GLY A 131 -19.77 -14.12 2.03
N GLY A 132 -21.01 -14.52 2.34
CA GLY A 132 -22.01 -14.93 1.33
C GLY A 132 -22.41 -13.87 0.29
N ASN A 133 -22.04 -12.61 0.49
CA ASN A 133 -22.28 -11.52 -0.46
C ASN A 133 -21.17 -11.38 -1.53
N GLN A 134 -20.11 -12.17 -1.47
CA GLN A 134 -18.94 -12.10 -2.37
C GLN A 134 -18.96 -13.11 -3.52
N GLY A 135 -20.07 -13.83 -3.74
CA GLY A 135 -20.22 -14.81 -4.82
C GLY A 135 -21.02 -16.04 -4.41
N GLY A 136 -21.25 -16.94 -5.38
CA GLY A 136 -21.84 -18.26 -5.14
C GLY A 136 -20.82 -19.26 -4.54
N GLY A 137 -21.23 -20.51 -4.26
CA GLY A 137 -20.39 -21.57 -3.66
C GLY A 137 -19.00 -21.78 -4.32
N VAL A 138 -18.08 -22.61 -3.79
CA VAL A 138 -18.26 -24.01 -3.36
C VAL A 138 -16.99 -24.50 -2.61
N GLU A 139 -17.19 -25.49 -1.73
CA GLU A 139 -16.26 -26.22 -0.87
C GLU A 139 -16.19 -25.68 0.56
N ASP A 140 -16.29 -26.60 1.53
CA ASP A 140 -15.99 -26.31 2.92
C ASP A 140 -14.50 -25.97 3.06
N ALA A 141 -14.18 -25.20 4.09
CA ALA A 141 -12.80 -24.90 4.42
C ALA A 141 -12.00 -26.20 4.63
N VAL A 142 -10.90 -26.38 3.90
CA VAL A 142 -9.98 -27.51 4.07
C VAL A 142 -8.64 -27.05 4.59
N PHE A 143 -7.98 -27.84 5.42
CA PHE A 143 -6.64 -27.53 5.91
C PHE A 143 -5.56 -28.14 4.99
N VAL A 144 -4.78 -27.29 4.34
CA VAL A 144 -3.68 -27.68 3.46
C VAL A 144 -2.40 -27.81 4.27
N LYS A 145 -2.13 -29.04 4.75
CA LYS A 145 -1.00 -29.34 5.65
C LYS A 145 0.36 -28.85 5.14
N GLN A 146 0.61 -28.94 3.84
CA GLN A 146 1.87 -28.51 3.23
C GLN A 146 2.12 -27.00 3.39
N LEU A 147 1.07 -26.20 3.30
CA LEU A 147 1.14 -24.75 3.49
C LEU A 147 1.02 -24.37 4.98
N GLY A 148 0.32 -25.18 5.76
CA GLY A 148 -0.09 -24.85 7.12
C GLY A 148 -1.18 -23.78 7.15
N LEU A 149 -2.06 -23.78 6.14
CA LEU A 149 -3.12 -22.81 5.93
C LEU A 149 -4.45 -23.53 5.71
N TYR A 150 -5.54 -22.90 6.13
CA TYR A 150 -6.87 -23.24 5.63
C TYR A 150 -7.05 -22.69 4.21
N LEU A 151 -7.89 -23.32 3.41
CA LEU A 151 -8.25 -22.94 2.05
C LEU A 151 -9.76 -23.02 1.88
N VAL A 152 -10.33 -22.01 1.24
CA VAL A 152 -11.66 -22.07 0.63
C VAL A 152 -11.60 -21.54 -0.80
N ARG A 153 -12.35 -22.16 -1.70
CA ARG A 153 -12.52 -21.70 -3.08
C ARG A 153 -13.85 -20.98 -3.21
N ARG A 154 -13.87 -19.88 -3.95
CA ARG A 154 -15.12 -19.15 -4.23
C ARG A 154 -15.16 -18.74 -5.69
N GLN A 155 -16.36 -18.77 -6.25
CA GLN A 155 -16.63 -18.08 -7.50
C GLN A 155 -16.59 -16.57 -7.27
N ASP A 156 -16.02 -15.83 -8.21
CA ASP A 156 -16.10 -14.38 -8.20
C ASP A 156 -17.56 -13.92 -8.30
N LYS A 157 -17.88 -12.84 -7.57
CA LYS A 157 -19.23 -12.28 -7.51
C LYS A 157 -19.77 -11.84 -8.86
N THR A 158 -18.92 -11.24 -9.68
CA THR A 158 -19.30 -10.57 -10.92
C THR A 158 -19.07 -11.49 -12.12
N PHE A 159 -18.05 -12.34 -12.05
CA PHE A 159 -17.64 -13.27 -13.09
C PHE A 159 -17.60 -14.70 -12.53
N PRO A 160 -18.74 -15.40 -12.40
CA PRO A 160 -18.81 -16.71 -11.73
C PRO A 160 -17.92 -17.81 -12.33
N GLU A 161 -17.44 -17.63 -13.56
CA GLU A 161 -16.45 -18.48 -14.21
C GLU A 161 -15.04 -18.38 -13.61
N ILE A 162 -14.75 -17.30 -12.87
CA ILE A 162 -13.50 -17.10 -12.16
C ILE A 162 -13.60 -17.76 -10.79
N ILE A 163 -12.62 -18.61 -10.47
CA ILE A 163 -12.46 -19.19 -9.14
C ILE A 163 -11.29 -18.50 -8.44
N ASN A 164 -11.56 -17.90 -7.30
CA ASN A 164 -10.57 -17.35 -6.39
C ASN A 164 -10.29 -18.35 -5.27
N GLU A 165 -9.04 -18.35 -4.80
CA GLU A 165 -8.62 -19.14 -3.64
C GLU A 165 -8.31 -18.20 -2.49
N TYR A 166 -8.89 -18.48 -1.33
CA TYR A 166 -8.67 -17.72 -0.11
C TYR A 166 -8.03 -18.63 0.93
N TYR A 167 -6.87 -18.22 1.42
CA TYR A 167 -6.16 -18.96 2.47
C TYR A 167 -6.11 -18.15 3.75
N TRP A 168 -6.02 -18.80 4.90
CA TRP A 168 -5.78 -18.10 6.15
C TRP A 168 -5.04 -18.96 7.17
N ARG A 169 -4.43 -18.28 8.13
CA ARG A 169 -3.76 -18.90 9.27
C ARG A 169 -4.39 -18.43 10.56
N GLU A 170 -4.73 -19.39 11.41
CA GLU A 170 -5.17 -19.11 12.78
C GLU A 170 -4.05 -19.40 13.77
N GLU A 171 -3.82 -18.48 14.70
CA GLU A 171 -2.87 -18.61 15.80
C GLU A 171 -3.52 -18.11 17.09
N GLY A 172 -3.52 -18.93 18.14
CA GLY A 172 -4.11 -18.55 19.43
C GLY A 172 -5.62 -18.20 19.37
N GLY A 173 -6.34 -18.68 18.35
CA GLY A 173 -7.77 -18.38 18.12
C GLY A 173 -8.04 -17.13 17.28
N ALA A 174 -7.02 -16.35 16.92
CA ALA A 174 -7.12 -15.17 16.05
C ALA A 174 -6.69 -15.50 14.61
N VAL A 175 -7.23 -14.80 13.61
CA VAL A 175 -6.74 -14.87 12.23
C VAL A 175 -5.49 -14.00 12.12
N SER A 176 -4.34 -14.64 12.04
CA SER A 176 -3.03 -13.97 11.96
C SER A 176 -2.69 -13.50 10.54
N MET A 177 -3.18 -14.20 9.52
CA MET A 177 -2.87 -13.94 8.11
C MET A 177 -4.04 -14.34 7.22
N VAL A 178 -4.26 -13.56 6.17
CA VAL A 178 -5.28 -13.82 5.14
C VAL A 178 -4.65 -13.67 3.77
N PHE A 179 -4.92 -14.62 2.88
CA PHE A 179 -4.43 -14.62 1.52
C PHE A 179 -5.61 -14.54 0.56
N GLU A 180 -5.46 -13.76 -0.50
CA GLU A 180 -6.39 -13.66 -1.62
C GLU A 180 -5.62 -13.96 -2.90
N CYS A 181 -5.98 -15.06 -3.55
CA CYS A 181 -5.39 -15.54 -4.79
C CYS A 181 -6.45 -15.49 -5.90
N LEU A 182 -6.18 -14.69 -6.93
CA LEU A 182 -7.13 -14.35 -7.98
C LEU A 182 -6.97 -15.28 -9.18
N GLY A 183 -8.09 -15.82 -9.67
CA GLY A 183 -8.16 -16.67 -10.86
C GLY A 183 -8.31 -15.86 -12.15
N ASP A 184 -7.87 -16.43 -13.28
CA ASP A 184 -8.04 -15.83 -14.61
C ASP A 184 -9.39 -16.19 -15.27
N ARG A 185 -9.84 -15.35 -16.22
CA ARG A 185 -11.01 -15.61 -17.08
C ARG A 185 -10.65 -16.64 -18.15
N GLY A 186 -10.71 -17.92 -17.80
CA GLY A 186 -10.40 -18.99 -18.75
C GLY A 186 -10.36 -20.42 -18.23
N GLY A 187 -10.52 -20.64 -16.93
CA GLY A 187 -10.62 -22.01 -16.38
C GLY A 187 -9.59 -22.39 -15.32
N GLY A 188 -9.36 -21.52 -14.32
CA GLY A 188 -8.93 -21.97 -12.99
C GLY A 188 -7.46 -21.80 -12.61
N GLU A 189 -6.62 -21.21 -13.46
CA GLU A 189 -5.27 -20.83 -13.02
C GLU A 189 -5.30 -19.55 -12.19
N ILE A 190 -4.69 -19.60 -11.01
CA ILE A 190 -4.40 -18.43 -10.21
C ILE A 190 -3.26 -17.68 -10.91
N TYR A 191 -3.39 -16.36 -11.06
CA TYR A 191 -2.37 -15.52 -11.69
C TYR A 191 -1.67 -14.55 -10.74
N ASN A 192 -2.28 -14.26 -9.59
CA ASN A 192 -1.74 -13.36 -8.57
C ASN A 192 -2.24 -13.79 -7.19
N CYS A 193 -1.40 -13.65 -6.18
CA CYS A 193 -1.77 -13.80 -4.79
C CYS A 193 -1.34 -12.57 -4.00
N GLN A 194 -2.08 -12.27 -2.93
CA GLN A 194 -1.65 -11.31 -1.92
C GLN A 194 -1.85 -11.89 -0.53
N VAL A 195 -0.94 -11.58 0.40
CA VAL A 195 -1.08 -11.87 1.84
C VAL A 195 -1.22 -10.57 2.62
N GLU A 196 -2.15 -10.54 3.56
CA GLU A 196 -2.30 -9.51 4.57
C GLU A 196 -1.95 -10.07 5.94
N PHE A 197 -1.10 -9.36 6.69
CA PHE A 197 -0.74 -9.66 8.07
C PHE A 197 -0.48 -8.38 8.86
N VAL A 198 -0.50 -8.48 10.18
CA VAL A 198 -0.15 -7.36 11.07
C VAL A 198 1.33 -7.42 11.44
N LEU A 199 2.00 -6.27 11.36
CA LEU A 199 3.36 -6.05 11.85
C LEU A 199 3.29 -5.21 13.14
N ASP A 200 3.21 -5.90 14.28
CA ASP A 200 2.98 -5.28 15.59
C ASP A 200 4.04 -4.24 15.95
N GLN A 201 5.31 -4.49 15.60
CA GLN A 201 6.43 -3.59 15.90
C GLN A 201 6.25 -2.20 15.27
N LEU A 202 5.49 -2.10 14.17
CA LEU A 202 5.17 -0.85 13.49
C LEU A 202 3.69 -0.45 13.67
N ARG A 203 2.89 -1.27 14.37
CA ARG A 203 1.43 -1.12 14.48
C ARG A 203 0.81 -0.82 13.12
N SER A 204 1.13 -1.67 12.15
CA SER A 204 0.72 -1.50 10.76
C SER A 204 0.23 -2.82 10.18
N LYS A 205 -0.73 -2.74 9.28
CA LYS A 205 -1.08 -3.85 8.38
C LYS A 205 -0.15 -3.80 7.17
N VAL A 206 0.37 -4.96 6.79
CA VAL A 206 1.23 -5.14 5.62
C VAL A 206 0.52 -6.07 4.66
N LYS A 207 0.37 -5.60 3.42
CA LYS A 207 -0.12 -6.37 2.29
C LYS A 207 1.05 -6.68 1.36
N VAL A 208 1.21 -7.92 0.94
CA VAL A 208 2.27 -8.34 0.02
C VAL A 208 1.67 -9.10 -1.16
N GLY A 209 1.71 -8.51 -2.36
CA GLY A 209 1.36 -9.13 -3.62
C GLY A 209 2.54 -9.90 -4.23
N PHE A 210 2.28 -11.08 -4.78
CA PHE A 210 3.28 -11.98 -5.36
C PHE A 210 2.68 -12.97 -6.36
N LEU A 211 3.53 -13.58 -7.19
CA LEU A 211 3.10 -14.62 -8.12
C LEU A 211 2.79 -15.95 -7.40
N PRO A 212 1.80 -16.75 -7.88
CA PRO A 212 1.28 -17.91 -7.16
C PRO A 212 2.30 -19.01 -6.85
N ASP A 213 3.37 -19.12 -7.65
CA ASP A 213 4.49 -20.04 -7.41
C ASP A 213 5.17 -19.79 -6.05
N LYS A 214 5.15 -18.56 -5.55
CA LYS A 214 5.73 -18.18 -4.26
C LYS A 214 4.85 -18.56 -3.07
N LEU A 215 3.61 -19.01 -3.28
CA LEU A 215 2.73 -19.45 -2.19
C LEU A 215 3.35 -20.62 -1.41
N ILE A 216 4.11 -21.51 -2.05
CA ILE A 216 4.73 -22.64 -1.35
C ILE A 216 5.82 -22.21 -0.34
N VAL A 217 6.44 -21.05 -0.58
CA VAL A 217 7.47 -20.43 0.28
C VAL A 217 6.95 -19.19 1.00
N TRP A 218 5.62 -19.06 1.18
CA TRP A 218 5.00 -17.85 1.74
C TRP A 218 5.60 -17.40 3.08
N LYS A 219 6.07 -18.34 3.92
CA LYS A 219 6.70 -18.02 5.21
C LYS A 219 7.96 -17.17 5.02
N GLU A 220 8.79 -17.54 4.06
CA GLU A 220 10.01 -16.79 3.72
C GLU A 220 9.68 -15.43 3.13
N VAL A 221 8.64 -15.34 2.29
CA VAL A 221 8.14 -14.07 1.74
C VAL A 221 7.72 -13.13 2.88
N VAL A 222 6.93 -13.63 3.83
CA VAL A 222 6.46 -12.84 4.98
C VAL A 222 7.62 -12.44 5.88
N ASP A 223 8.46 -13.37 6.30
CA ASP A 223 9.55 -13.10 7.26
C ASP A 223 10.60 -12.15 6.67
N SER A 224 10.96 -12.32 5.39
CA SER A 224 11.88 -11.42 4.70
C SER A 224 11.26 -10.05 4.49
N THR A 225 9.96 -9.98 4.20
CA THR A 225 9.25 -8.69 4.10
C THR A 225 9.22 -7.96 5.44
N LYS A 226 8.93 -8.66 6.55
CA LYS A 226 8.98 -8.07 7.89
C LYS A 226 10.37 -7.51 8.19
N ALA A 227 11.42 -8.28 7.95
CA ALA A 227 12.80 -7.84 8.16
C ALA A 227 13.15 -6.62 7.29
N PHE A 228 12.78 -6.64 6.01
CA PHE A 228 12.99 -5.54 5.09
C PHE A 228 12.28 -4.27 5.57
N VAL A 229 10.98 -4.33 5.89
CA VAL A 229 10.20 -3.17 6.34
C VAL A 229 10.78 -2.60 7.63
N LEU A 230 11.10 -3.44 8.61
CA LEU A 230 11.69 -2.98 9.88
C LEU A 230 13.07 -2.34 9.69
N SER A 231 13.84 -2.75 8.70
CA SER A 231 15.13 -2.11 8.35
C SER A 231 14.99 -0.67 7.83
N LYS A 232 13.79 -0.23 7.49
CA LYS A 232 13.49 1.13 6.98
C LYS A 232 12.92 2.06 8.04
N VAL A 233 12.64 1.54 9.23
CA VAL A 233 12.14 2.33 10.36
C VAL A 233 13.34 2.97 11.06
N ALA A 234 13.28 4.26 11.30
CA ALA A 234 14.29 4.96 12.10
C ALA A 234 14.23 4.48 13.56
N GLU A 235 15.41 4.38 14.20
CA GLU A 235 15.52 4.07 15.64
C GLU A 235 14.93 5.18 16.52
#